data_AF-A0A424PN16-F1
#
_entry.id   AF-A0A424PN16-F1
#
_cell.length_a   1.000
_cell.length_b   1.000
_cell.length_c   1.000
_cell.angle_alpha   90.00
_cell.angle_beta   90.00
_cell.angle_gamma   90.00
#
_symmetry.space_group_name_H-M   'P 1'
#
loop_
_entity.id
_entity.type
_entity.pdbx_description
1 polymer ?
#
loop_
_entity_poly.entity_id
_entity_poly.type
_entity_poly.pdbx_seq_one_letter_code
_entity_poly.pdbx_strand_id
1 'polypeptide(L)'
;MKRIESFILSESSHPLIFWVMVLIRGIFNYSLPLMDKTEARYAEIARIMSETQNWIVLHVDYDIPFWAKPPLSSWASALSISIFGDHEFFIRLPYLLLALVIGLFLSRYKEGTSRYLPGIFLLCLPEFYLHSGVVSTDMFLSFSIALMMLSFWEALKEESKSYWGYLFFIGLGLGLLAKGPIVAILSLPPIAIWCVISKNVKKAFKTAPWVLGVILSLTISIPWYYLVELRSPGFINYFIVGEHFERFFNSEWQGDKYGFAKQQPFGI
;
A
#
# COMPACT_ATOMS: atom_id res chain seq x y z
N MET A 1 -14.05 -24.56 -26.58
CA MET A 1 -14.79 -23.88 -25.50
C MET A 1 -15.12 -24.81 -24.33
N LYS A 2 -15.98 -25.83 -24.47
CA LYS A 2 -16.39 -26.71 -23.35
C LYS A 2 -15.25 -27.28 -22.49
N ARG A 3 -14.12 -27.67 -23.10
CA ARG A 3 -12.93 -28.21 -22.41
C ARG A 3 -12.14 -27.16 -21.62
N ILE A 4 -12.17 -25.90 -22.06
CA ILE A 4 -11.53 -24.77 -21.37
C ILE A 4 -12.42 -24.32 -20.21
N GLU A 5 -13.73 -24.21 -20.43
CA GLU A 5 -14.70 -23.92 -19.38
C GLU A 5 -14.65 -24.96 -18.26
N SER A 6 -14.63 -26.26 -18.60
CA SER A 6 -14.49 -27.33 -17.61
C SER A 6 -13.17 -27.28 -16.85
N PHE A 7 -12.12 -26.76 -17.47
CA PHE A 7 -10.82 -26.60 -16.81
C PHE A 7 -10.84 -25.44 -15.82
N ILE A 8 -11.29 -24.25 -16.26
CA ILE A 8 -11.37 -23.03 -15.43
C ILE A 8 -12.27 -23.24 -14.21
N LEU A 9 -13.41 -23.93 -14.40
CA LEU A 9 -14.36 -24.20 -13.32
C LEU A 9 -13.91 -25.31 -12.36
N SER A 10 -12.82 -26.03 -12.68
CA SER A 10 -12.26 -27.06 -11.81
C SER A 10 -11.37 -26.43 -10.74
N GLU A 11 -11.67 -26.67 -9.47
CA GLU A 11 -10.88 -26.18 -8.33
C GLU A 11 -9.40 -26.57 -8.38
N SER A 12 -9.10 -27.72 -8.99
CA SER A 12 -7.73 -28.22 -9.18
C SER A 12 -6.89 -27.35 -10.13
N SER A 13 -7.52 -26.54 -10.98
CA SER A 13 -6.84 -25.64 -11.91
C SER A 13 -6.49 -24.29 -11.29
N HIS A 14 -7.20 -23.85 -10.24
CA HIS A 14 -7.05 -22.52 -9.67
C HIS A 14 -5.63 -22.18 -9.18
N PRO A 15 -4.86 -23.11 -8.55
CA PRO A 15 -3.47 -22.82 -8.22
C PRO A 15 -2.63 -22.49 -9.46
N LEU A 16 -2.81 -23.24 -10.55
CA LEU A 16 -2.12 -22.98 -11.81
C LEU A 16 -2.52 -21.62 -12.37
N ILE A 17 -3.81 -21.30 -12.40
CA ILE A 17 -4.32 -20.01 -12.89
C ILE A 17 -3.69 -18.85 -12.11
N PHE A 18 -3.71 -18.92 -10.78
CA PHE A 18 -3.13 -17.88 -9.92
C PHE A 18 -1.63 -17.67 -10.22
N TRP A 19 -0.84 -18.75 -10.24
CA TRP A 19 0.59 -18.65 -10.50
C TRP A 19 0.92 -18.22 -11.92
N VAL A 20 0.11 -18.62 -12.92
CA VAL A 20 0.25 -18.14 -14.30
C VAL A 20 -0.02 -16.63 -14.38
N MET A 21 -1.03 -16.11 -13.70
CA MET A 21 -1.28 -14.65 -13.66
C MET A 21 -0.11 -13.90 -13.01
N VAL A 22 0.41 -14.40 -11.87
CA VAL A 22 1.60 -13.83 -11.22
C VAL A 22 2.82 -13.87 -12.17
N LEU A 23 3.03 -14.98 -12.87
CA LEU A 23 4.13 -15.14 -13.82
C LEU A 23 4.00 -14.18 -15.01
N ILE A 24 2.80 -14.05 -15.60
CA ILE A 24 2.54 -13.09 -16.68
C ILE A 24 2.87 -11.67 -16.20
N ARG A 25 2.45 -11.29 -14.98
CA ARG A 25 2.82 -9.99 -14.43
C ARG A 25 4.33 -9.84 -14.26
N GLY A 26 5.00 -10.87 -13.75
CA GLY A 26 6.47 -10.88 -13.62
C GLY A 26 7.17 -10.67 -14.96
N ILE A 27 6.70 -11.33 -16.03
CA ILE A 27 7.21 -11.16 -17.40
C ILE A 27 7.02 -9.72 -17.89
N PHE A 28 5.86 -9.10 -17.63
CA PHE A 28 5.63 -7.70 -17.96
C PHE A 28 6.51 -6.75 -17.15
N ASN A 29 6.66 -6.98 -15.85
CA ASN A 29 7.52 -6.15 -14.99
C ASN A 29 8.99 -6.22 -15.43
N TYR A 30 9.41 -7.34 -16.01
CA TYR A 30 10.75 -7.54 -16.57
C TYR A 30 10.91 -6.91 -17.95
N SER A 31 9.93 -7.08 -18.83
CA SER A 31 10.06 -6.71 -20.25
C SER A 31 9.73 -5.24 -20.55
N LEU A 32 8.91 -4.60 -19.71
CA LEU A 32 8.44 -3.24 -19.96
C LEU A 32 9.33 -2.20 -19.27
N PRO A 33 9.67 -1.08 -19.94
CA PRO A 33 10.35 0.04 -19.28
C PRO A 33 9.39 0.74 -18.29
N LEU A 34 9.92 1.71 -17.53
CA LEU A 34 9.09 2.60 -16.70
C LEU A 34 8.12 3.39 -17.61
N MET A 35 6.81 3.29 -17.32
CA MET A 35 5.77 3.62 -18.30
C MET A 35 5.29 5.07 -18.21
N ASP A 36 5.42 5.72 -17.05
CA ASP A 36 4.99 7.11 -16.85
C ASP A 36 5.95 7.93 -15.97
N LYS A 37 5.74 9.25 -15.96
CA LYS A 37 6.61 10.21 -15.24
C LYS A 37 6.59 10.02 -13.72
N THR A 38 5.47 9.58 -13.16
CA THR A 38 5.29 9.33 -11.73
C THR A 38 6.02 8.06 -11.33
N GLU A 39 5.86 6.98 -12.10
CA GLU A 39 6.60 5.73 -11.89
C GLU A 39 8.12 5.98 -11.97
N ALA A 40 8.58 6.67 -13.02
CA ALA A 40 9.99 7.00 -13.21
C ALA A 40 10.55 7.84 -12.06
N ARG A 41 9.77 8.81 -11.54
CA ARG A 41 10.18 9.62 -10.39
C ARG A 41 10.35 8.78 -9.13
N TYR A 42 9.41 7.89 -8.81
CA TYR A 42 9.54 7.04 -7.62
C TYR A 42 10.67 6.02 -7.77
N ALA A 43 10.92 5.52 -8.97
CA ALA A 43 12.07 4.68 -9.27
C ALA A 43 13.40 5.44 -9.04
N GLU A 44 13.50 6.68 -9.52
CA GLU A 44 14.69 7.50 -9.32
C GLU A 44 14.92 7.86 -7.85
N ILE A 45 13.86 8.22 -7.11
CA ILE A 45 13.95 8.43 -5.65
C ILE A 45 14.53 7.18 -4.95
N ALA A 46 14.09 5.98 -5.35
CA ALA A 46 14.61 4.74 -4.80
C ALA A 46 16.07 4.46 -5.21
N ARG A 47 16.43 4.77 -6.46
CA ARG A 47 17.81 4.63 -6.98
C ARG A 47 18.77 5.55 -6.23
N ILE A 48 18.45 6.85 -6.11
CA ILE A 48 19.24 7.84 -5.36
C ILE A 48 19.37 7.42 -3.88
N MET A 49 18.28 6.93 -3.27
CA MET A 49 18.31 6.44 -1.89
C MET A 49 19.26 5.24 -1.73
N SER A 50 19.23 4.29 -2.66
CA SER A 50 20.13 3.14 -2.69
C SER A 50 21.58 3.54 -2.95
N GLU A 51 21.83 4.55 -3.78
CA GLU A 51 23.19 5.02 -4.08
C GLU A 51 23.80 5.82 -2.92
N THR A 52 23.05 6.81 -2.41
CA THR A 52 23.51 7.75 -1.38
C THR A 52 23.45 7.18 0.04
N GLN A 53 22.75 6.05 0.22
CA GLN A 53 22.46 5.46 1.53
C GLN A 53 21.72 6.42 2.48
N ASN A 54 21.05 7.44 1.94
CA ASN A 54 20.19 8.34 2.71
C ASN A 54 18.78 7.77 2.83
N TRP A 55 18.59 6.89 3.82
CA TRP A 55 17.30 6.25 4.10
C TRP A 55 16.30 7.15 4.83
N ILE A 56 16.64 8.41 5.11
CA ILE A 56 15.78 9.31 5.90
C ILE A 56 15.08 10.31 5.00
N VAL A 57 15.84 11.09 4.22
CA VAL A 57 15.28 12.13 3.36
C VAL A 57 15.17 11.59 1.94
N LEU A 58 13.95 11.56 1.39
CA LEU A 58 13.72 11.20 -0.01
C LEU A 58 14.20 12.34 -0.90
N HIS A 59 14.79 12.01 -2.05
CA HIS A 59 15.38 12.97 -2.98
C HIS A 59 14.85 12.71 -4.39
N VAL A 60 14.33 13.74 -5.05
CA VAL A 60 13.87 13.65 -6.45
C VAL A 60 15.01 13.80 -7.44
N ASP A 61 16.07 14.47 -7.01
CA ASP A 61 17.37 14.63 -7.64
C ASP A 61 18.40 14.77 -6.51
N TYR A 62 19.69 14.66 -6.81
CA TYR A 62 20.76 14.82 -5.82
C TYR A 62 20.61 16.14 -5.06
N ASP A 63 20.58 16.05 -3.72
CA ASP A 63 20.39 17.18 -2.79
C ASP A 63 19.07 17.97 -2.94
N ILE A 64 18.13 17.52 -3.78
CA ILE A 64 16.78 18.09 -3.91
C ILE A 64 15.76 17.20 -3.18
N PRO A 65 15.25 17.60 -2.00
CA PRO A 65 14.36 16.75 -1.23
C PRO A 65 12.98 16.59 -1.88
N PHE A 66 12.39 15.42 -1.68
CA PHE A 66 11.04 15.06 -2.10
C PHE A 66 10.12 14.91 -0.88
N TRP A 67 9.22 15.88 -0.69
CA TRP A 67 8.35 15.93 0.50
C TRP A 67 6.92 15.44 0.28
N ALA A 68 6.57 14.95 -0.92
CA ALA A 68 5.17 14.64 -1.23
C ALA A 68 4.70 13.27 -0.73
N LYS A 69 5.59 12.38 -0.29
CA LYS A 69 5.22 11.04 0.22
C LYS A 69 6.14 10.59 1.36
N PRO A 70 5.64 9.72 2.27
CA PRO A 70 6.47 9.03 3.24
C PRO A 70 7.21 7.83 2.62
N PRO A 71 8.11 7.14 3.35
CA PRO A 71 9.24 6.46 2.73
C PRO A 71 8.98 5.00 2.37
N LEU A 72 7.90 4.37 2.84
CA LEU A 72 7.78 2.90 2.86
C LEU A 72 7.94 2.26 1.47
N SER A 73 7.31 2.87 0.46
CA SER A 73 7.40 2.42 -0.93
C SER A 73 8.83 2.56 -1.48
N SER A 74 9.46 3.71 -1.22
CA SER A 74 10.83 4.01 -1.65
C SER A 74 11.85 3.14 -0.93
N TRP A 75 11.68 2.87 0.36
CA TRP A 75 12.52 1.94 1.14
C TRP A 75 12.49 0.54 0.54
N ALA A 76 11.32 0.04 0.20
CA ALA A 76 11.20 -1.30 -0.36
C ALA A 76 11.87 -1.41 -1.74
N SER A 77 11.66 -0.42 -2.61
CA SER A 77 12.33 -0.37 -3.91
C SER A 77 13.85 -0.18 -3.76
N ALA A 78 14.31 0.74 -2.91
CA ALA A 78 15.73 1.00 -2.67
C ALA A 78 16.43 -0.24 -2.09
N LEU A 79 15.78 -0.95 -1.16
CA LEU A 79 16.30 -2.21 -0.62
C LEU A 79 16.42 -3.28 -1.71
N SER A 80 15.42 -3.39 -2.59
CA SER A 80 15.46 -4.31 -3.73
C SER A 80 16.61 -3.95 -4.68
N ILE A 81 16.81 -2.66 -4.96
CA ILE A 81 17.93 -2.17 -5.78
C ILE A 81 19.27 -2.52 -5.14
N SER A 82 19.43 -2.29 -3.83
CA SER A 82 20.65 -2.61 -3.09
C SER A 82 21.03 -4.10 -3.13
N ILE A 83 20.05 -5.00 -3.29
CA ILE A 83 20.28 -6.46 -3.31
C ILE A 83 20.47 -6.99 -4.73
N PHE A 84 19.67 -6.51 -5.68
CA PHE A 84 19.54 -7.14 -7.00
C PHE A 84 19.97 -6.24 -8.18
N GLY A 85 20.22 -4.96 -7.95
CA GLY A 85 20.49 -3.96 -8.98
C GLY A 85 19.27 -3.16 -9.41
N ASP A 86 19.48 -2.19 -10.29
CA ASP A 86 18.54 -1.14 -10.68
C ASP A 86 17.67 -1.49 -11.90
N HIS A 87 17.69 -2.74 -12.36
CA HIS A 87 16.77 -3.19 -13.42
C HIS A 87 15.31 -3.02 -12.99
N GLU A 88 14.44 -2.58 -13.90
CA GLU A 88 13.05 -2.17 -13.64
C GLU A 88 12.25 -3.27 -12.93
N PHE A 89 12.52 -4.53 -13.26
CA PHE A 89 11.96 -5.69 -12.56
C PHE A 89 12.19 -5.64 -11.06
N PHE A 90 13.44 -5.41 -10.62
CA PHE A 90 13.81 -5.40 -9.21
C PHE A 90 13.25 -4.18 -8.49
N ILE A 91 13.15 -3.04 -9.17
CA ILE A 91 12.47 -1.86 -8.61
C ILE A 91 10.99 -2.18 -8.33
N ARG A 92 10.32 -2.93 -9.21
CA ARG A 92 8.91 -3.35 -9.12
C ARG A 92 8.66 -4.61 -8.27
N LEU A 93 9.71 -5.37 -7.93
CA LEU A 93 9.61 -6.64 -7.22
C LEU A 93 8.82 -6.52 -5.89
N PRO A 94 9.04 -5.51 -5.04
CA PRO A 94 8.27 -5.38 -3.79
C PRO A 94 6.76 -5.26 -4.00
N TYR A 95 6.32 -4.60 -5.07
CA TYR A 95 4.91 -4.40 -5.39
C TYR A 95 4.25 -5.70 -5.85
N LEU A 96 4.96 -6.48 -6.66
CA LEU A 96 4.53 -7.82 -7.08
C LEU A 96 4.42 -8.76 -5.87
N LEU A 97 5.40 -8.72 -4.97
CA LEU A 97 5.38 -9.52 -3.74
C LEU A 97 4.23 -9.12 -2.83
N LEU A 98 3.94 -7.83 -2.66
CA LEU A 98 2.77 -7.39 -1.89
C LEU A 98 1.46 -7.83 -2.53
N ALA A 99 1.32 -7.75 -3.85
CA ALA A 99 0.13 -8.22 -4.54
C ALA A 99 -0.09 -9.73 -4.30
N LEU A 100 0.98 -10.52 -4.34
CA LEU A 100 0.97 -11.94 -4.02
C LEU A 100 0.56 -12.17 -2.55
N VAL A 101 1.16 -11.44 -1.61
CA VAL A 101 0.83 -11.51 -0.19
C VAL A 101 -0.64 -11.21 0.05
N ILE A 102 -1.21 -10.13 -0.53
CA ILE A 102 -2.63 -9.79 -0.41
C ILE A 102 -3.49 -10.92 -1.00
N GLY A 103 -3.18 -11.38 -2.22
CA GLY A 103 -3.94 -12.43 -2.89
C GLY A 103 -3.95 -13.76 -2.09
N LEU A 104 -2.81 -14.15 -1.53
CA LEU A 104 -2.72 -15.32 -0.65
C LEU A 104 -3.35 -15.08 0.72
N PHE A 105 -3.32 -13.86 1.24
CA PHE A 105 -3.93 -13.55 2.52
C PHE A 105 -5.46 -13.67 2.45
N LEU A 106 -6.06 -13.31 1.31
CA LEU A 106 -7.48 -13.54 1.02
C LEU A 106 -7.86 -15.02 0.92
N SER A 107 -6.90 -15.94 0.82
CA SER A 107 -7.18 -17.39 0.76
C SER A 107 -7.90 -17.95 2.00
N ARG A 108 -7.89 -17.19 3.10
CA ARG A 108 -8.61 -17.50 4.33
C ARG A 108 -10.14 -17.35 4.19
N TYR A 109 -10.60 -16.62 3.18
CA TYR A 109 -12.01 -16.33 2.92
C TYR A 109 -12.58 -17.19 1.81
N LYS A 110 -12.08 -18.43 1.70
CA LYS A 110 -12.66 -19.43 0.80
C LYS A 110 -14.01 -19.90 1.37
N GLU A 111 -15.06 -19.78 0.58
CA GLU A 111 -16.37 -20.38 0.91
C GLU A 111 -16.55 -21.63 0.07
N GLY A 112 -16.19 -22.80 0.62
CA GLY A 112 -16.37 -24.10 -0.04
C GLY A 112 -15.63 -24.30 -1.36
N THR A 113 -14.78 -23.36 -1.76
CA THR A 113 -14.05 -23.31 -3.03
C THR A 113 -12.54 -23.39 -2.81
N SER A 114 -11.77 -23.46 -3.90
CA SER A 114 -10.31 -23.41 -3.82
C SER A 114 -9.80 -22.09 -3.22
N ARG A 115 -8.81 -22.23 -2.34
CA ARG A 115 -8.19 -21.13 -1.58
C ARG A 115 -7.60 -20.02 -2.45
N TYR A 116 -7.31 -20.29 -3.73
CA TYR A 116 -6.73 -19.31 -4.64
C TYR A 116 -7.78 -18.41 -5.29
N LEU A 117 -9.06 -18.78 -5.23
CA LEU A 117 -10.13 -18.11 -5.96
C LEU A 117 -10.29 -16.62 -5.57
N PRO A 118 -10.28 -16.21 -4.28
CA PRO A 118 -10.31 -14.79 -3.93
C PRO A 118 -9.13 -14.00 -4.48
N GLY A 119 -7.93 -14.60 -4.49
CA GLY A 119 -6.73 -14.00 -5.06
C GLY A 119 -6.80 -13.88 -6.58
N ILE A 120 -7.39 -14.86 -7.28
CA ILE A 120 -7.66 -14.79 -8.72
C ILE A 120 -8.60 -13.63 -9.02
N PHE A 121 -9.72 -13.51 -8.28
CA PHE A 121 -10.65 -12.39 -8.45
C PHE A 121 -9.97 -11.04 -8.27
N LEU A 122 -9.10 -10.91 -7.26
CA LEU A 122 -8.32 -9.70 -7.04
C LEU A 122 -7.37 -9.40 -8.22
N LEU A 123 -6.66 -10.41 -8.74
CA LEU A 123 -5.77 -10.24 -9.90
C LEU A 123 -6.51 -10.00 -11.21
N CYS A 124 -7.82 -10.31 -11.28
CA CYS A 124 -8.67 -9.94 -12.40
C CYS A 124 -9.12 -8.49 -12.38
N LEU A 125 -8.96 -7.77 -11.25
CA LEU A 125 -9.24 -6.33 -11.19
C LEU A 125 -8.13 -5.57 -11.93
N PRO A 126 -8.42 -4.86 -13.04
CA PRO A 126 -7.38 -4.25 -13.87
C PRO A 126 -6.48 -3.30 -13.09
N GLU A 127 -7.07 -2.44 -12.25
CA GLU A 127 -6.34 -1.46 -11.45
C GLU A 127 -5.36 -2.13 -10.47
N PHE A 128 -5.82 -3.14 -9.74
CA PHE A 128 -4.97 -3.87 -8.80
C PHE A 128 -3.83 -4.60 -9.53
N TYR A 129 -4.15 -5.25 -10.64
CA TYR A 129 -3.17 -5.98 -11.45
C TYR A 129 -2.12 -5.04 -12.05
N LEU A 130 -2.52 -3.85 -12.51
CA LEU A 130 -1.58 -2.82 -12.95
C LEU A 130 -0.66 -2.39 -11.82
N HIS A 131 -1.20 -2.01 -10.66
CA HIS A 131 -0.40 -1.58 -9.50
C HIS A 131 0.53 -2.67 -8.93
N SER A 132 0.31 -3.96 -9.26
CA SER A 132 1.27 -5.03 -8.93
C SER A 132 2.58 -4.99 -9.73
N GLY A 133 2.73 -4.01 -10.63
CA GLY A 133 3.97 -3.76 -11.35
C GLY A 133 4.18 -2.30 -11.73
N VAL A 134 3.71 -1.39 -10.87
CA VAL A 134 3.99 0.04 -10.97
C VAL A 134 4.62 0.48 -9.65
N VAL A 135 5.75 1.18 -9.73
CA VAL A 135 6.42 1.80 -8.59
C VAL A 135 5.53 2.91 -8.04
N SER A 136 4.73 2.62 -7.01
CA SER A 136 3.68 3.52 -6.51
C SER A 136 3.35 3.29 -5.04
N THR A 137 3.03 4.35 -4.30
CA THR A 137 2.64 4.22 -2.88
C THR A 137 1.34 3.42 -2.67
N ASP A 138 0.54 3.22 -3.72
CA ASP A 138 -0.81 2.66 -3.64
C ASP A 138 -0.84 1.19 -3.28
N MET A 139 0.13 0.39 -3.73
CA MET A 139 0.18 -1.03 -3.36
C MET A 139 0.47 -1.22 -1.86
N PHE A 140 1.37 -0.40 -1.30
CA PHE A 140 1.68 -0.41 0.13
C PHE A 140 0.52 0.09 0.99
N LEU A 141 -0.19 1.12 0.53
CA LEU A 141 -1.42 1.57 1.17
C LEU A 141 -2.51 0.48 1.09
N SER A 142 -2.68 -0.15 -0.07
CA SER A 142 -3.66 -1.23 -0.28
C SER A 142 -3.38 -2.43 0.63
N PHE A 143 -2.12 -2.84 0.75
CA PHE A 143 -1.70 -3.86 1.71
C PHE A 143 -2.04 -3.46 3.15
N SER A 144 -1.75 -2.22 3.53
CA SER A 144 -2.00 -1.70 4.87
C SER A 144 -3.49 -1.69 5.21
N ILE A 145 -4.33 -1.22 4.29
CA ILE A 145 -5.80 -1.20 4.44
C ILE A 145 -6.33 -2.64 4.48
N ALA A 146 -5.87 -3.53 3.60
CA ALA A 146 -6.27 -4.94 3.62
C ALA A 146 -5.90 -5.59 4.96
N LEU A 147 -4.68 -5.35 5.46
CA LEU A 147 -4.24 -5.83 6.77
C LEU A 147 -5.14 -5.30 7.88
N MET A 148 -5.48 -4.02 7.87
CA MET A 148 -6.41 -3.42 8.85
C MET A 148 -7.81 -4.05 8.77
N MET A 149 -8.43 -4.07 7.59
CA MET A 149 -9.81 -4.56 7.41
C MET A 149 -9.96 -6.03 7.78
N LEU A 150 -9.02 -6.87 7.33
CA LEU A 150 -9.05 -8.31 7.60
C LEU A 150 -8.73 -8.60 9.06
N SER A 151 -7.78 -7.87 9.65
CA SER A 151 -7.47 -8.02 11.07
C SER A 151 -8.63 -7.57 11.96
N PHE A 152 -9.33 -6.50 11.60
CA PHE A 152 -10.54 -6.06 12.26
C PHE A 152 -11.63 -7.14 12.20
N TRP A 153 -11.87 -7.71 11.01
CA TRP A 153 -12.86 -8.77 10.83
C TRP A 153 -12.53 -10.03 11.65
N GLU A 154 -11.28 -10.48 11.61
CA GLU A 154 -10.82 -11.65 12.38
C GLU A 154 -10.84 -11.38 13.89
N ALA A 155 -10.53 -10.16 14.34
CA ALA A 155 -10.59 -9.76 15.75
C ALA A 155 -12.00 -9.88 16.34
N LEU A 156 -13.04 -9.78 15.51
CA LEU A 156 -14.44 -9.86 15.92
C LEU A 156 -15.03 -11.28 15.95
N LYS A 157 -14.32 -12.30 15.47
CA LYS A 157 -14.78 -13.69 15.56
C LYS A 157 -14.75 -14.18 17.01
N GLU A 158 -15.58 -15.19 17.34
CA GLU A 158 -15.66 -15.72 18.71
C GLU A 158 -14.35 -16.39 19.14
N GLU A 159 -13.72 -17.17 18.27
CA GLU A 159 -12.43 -17.82 18.51
C GLU A 159 -11.24 -16.99 17.99
N SER A 160 -11.29 -15.67 18.21
CA SER A 160 -10.24 -14.79 17.70
C SER A 160 -8.93 -14.92 18.49
N LYS A 161 -7.81 -14.79 17.77
CA LYS A 161 -6.48 -14.68 18.37
C LYS A 161 -6.14 -13.21 18.62
N SER A 162 -5.51 -12.92 19.75
CA SER A 162 -5.17 -11.54 20.16
C SER A 162 -4.26 -10.81 19.17
N TYR A 163 -3.44 -11.53 18.39
CA TYR A 163 -2.54 -10.93 17.41
C TYR A 163 -3.26 -10.14 16.31
N TRP A 164 -4.54 -10.43 16.01
CA TRP A 164 -5.30 -9.68 15.02
C TRP A 164 -5.47 -8.22 15.42
N GLY A 165 -5.72 -7.96 16.70
CA GLY A 165 -5.74 -6.59 17.22
C GLY A 165 -4.42 -5.86 16.96
N TYR A 166 -3.28 -6.51 17.14
CA TYR A 166 -1.97 -5.91 16.88
C TYR A 166 -1.68 -5.74 15.39
N LEU A 167 -2.06 -6.70 14.54
CA LEU A 167 -1.91 -6.59 13.08
C LEU A 167 -2.70 -5.42 12.51
N PHE A 168 -3.87 -5.11 13.07
CA PHE A 168 -4.61 -3.90 12.72
C PHE A 168 -3.76 -2.64 12.93
N PHE A 169 -3.14 -2.50 14.11
CA PHE A 169 -2.29 -1.35 14.42
C PHE A 169 -0.96 -1.35 13.65
N ILE A 170 -0.42 -2.52 13.30
CA ILE A 170 0.73 -2.62 12.38
C ILE A 170 0.32 -2.08 11.00
N GLY A 171 -0.84 -2.48 10.48
CA GLY A 171 -1.38 -1.95 9.22
C GLY A 171 -1.56 -0.43 9.26
N LEU A 172 -2.04 0.13 10.38
CA LEU A 172 -2.13 1.58 10.56
C LEU A 172 -0.74 2.25 10.50
N GLY A 173 0.26 1.73 11.22
CA GLY A 173 1.62 2.27 11.23
C GLY A 173 2.29 2.20 9.85
N LEU A 174 2.15 1.08 9.14
CA LEU A 174 2.64 0.92 7.78
C LEU A 174 1.93 1.85 6.80
N GLY A 175 0.61 2.00 6.90
CA GLY A 175 -0.15 2.91 6.04
C GLY A 175 0.23 4.37 6.22
N LEU A 176 0.54 4.78 7.47
CA LEU A 176 1.08 6.11 7.76
C LEU A 176 2.44 6.33 7.08
N LEU A 177 3.29 5.31 6.97
CA LEU A 177 4.54 5.37 6.23
C LEU A 177 4.38 5.16 4.71
N ALA A 178 3.25 4.64 4.25
CA ALA A 178 2.96 4.44 2.82
C ALA A 178 2.45 5.74 2.18
N LYS A 179 1.41 6.35 2.77
CA LYS A 179 0.72 7.49 2.16
C LYS A 179 0.20 8.51 3.18
N GLY A 180 0.66 8.46 4.43
CA GLY A 180 0.29 9.41 5.47
C GLY A 180 -1.09 9.16 6.09
N PRO A 181 -1.72 10.19 6.69
CA PRO A 181 -2.98 10.08 7.44
C PRO A 181 -4.16 9.50 6.66
N ILE A 182 -4.10 9.50 5.32
CA ILE A 182 -5.17 8.98 4.47
C ILE A 182 -5.54 7.52 4.77
N VAL A 183 -4.61 6.70 5.28
CA VAL A 183 -4.92 5.31 5.69
C VAL A 183 -6.04 5.27 6.75
N ALA A 184 -6.03 6.21 7.70
CA ALA A 184 -7.02 6.28 8.76
C ALA A 184 -8.37 6.74 8.20
N ILE A 185 -8.36 7.70 7.27
CA ILE A 185 -9.56 8.21 6.60
C ILE A 185 -10.22 7.12 5.74
N LEU A 186 -9.43 6.30 5.05
CA LEU A 186 -9.96 5.22 4.22
C LEU A 186 -10.39 3.99 5.02
N SER A 187 -9.92 3.85 6.27
CA SER A 187 -10.16 2.63 7.05
C SER A 187 -11.13 2.79 8.21
N LEU A 188 -10.96 3.84 9.03
CA LEU A 188 -11.71 3.99 10.27
C LEU A 188 -13.19 4.34 10.05
N PRO A 189 -13.58 5.25 9.12
CA PRO A 189 -14.99 5.56 8.89
C PRO A 189 -15.80 4.36 8.39
N PRO A 190 -15.35 3.57 7.40
CA PRO A 190 -16.08 2.35 7.00
C PRO A 190 -16.25 1.36 8.15
N ILE A 191 -15.20 1.16 8.97
CA ILE A 191 -15.26 0.30 10.16
C ILE A 191 -16.26 0.83 11.19
N ALA A 192 -16.25 2.13 11.45
CA ALA A 192 -17.15 2.76 12.41
C ALA A 192 -18.61 2.67 11.96
N ILE A 193 -18.90 2.99 10.70
CA ILE A 193 -20.23 2.87 10.09
C ILE A 193 -20.71 1.43 10.19
N TRP A 194 -19.89 0.46 9.80
CA TRP A 194 -20.24 -0.96 9.90
C TRP A 194 -20.50 -1.38 11.35
N CYS A 195 -19.67 -0.96 12.33
CA CYS A 195 -19.88 -1.26 13.74
C CYS A 195 -21.23 -0.75 14.27
N VAL A 196 -21.63 0.44 13.84
CA VAL A 196 -22.92 1.04 14.22
C VAL A 196 -24.08 0.26 13.61
N ILE A 197 -24.04 -0.01 12.30
CA ILE A 197 -25.09 -0.75 11.59
C ILE A 197 -25.23 -2.17 12.13
N SER A 198 -24.11 -2.87 12.34
CA SER A 198 -24.09 -4.25 12.84
C SER A 198 -24.20 -4.36 14.37
N LYS A 199 -24.38 -3.23 15.09
CA LYS A 199 -24.48 -3.17 16.56
C LYS A 199 -23.30 -3.80 17.31
N ASN A 200 -22.12 -3.84 16.67
CA ASN A 200 -20.89 -4.47 17.20
C ASN A 200 -19.93 -3.47 17.88
N VAL A 201 -20.32 -2.21 18.06
CA VAL A 201 -19.48 -1.14 18.64
C VAL A 201 -18.78 -1.56 19.94
N LYS A 202 -19.53 -2.13 20.90
CA LYS A 202 -18.96 -2.56 22.20
C LYS A 202 -17.95 -3.70 22.04
N LYS A 203 -18.20 -4.64 21.11
CA LYS A 203 -17.32 -5.78 20.86
C LYS A 203 -16.00 -5.28 20.26
N ALA A 204 -16.09 -4.48 19.19
CA ALA A 204 -14.94 -3.88 18.51
C ALA A 204 -14.04 -3.09 19.46
N PHE A 205 -14.65 -2.27 20.33
CA PHE A 205 -13.88 -1.49 21.29
C PHE A 205 -13.17 -2.35 22.34
N LYS A 206 -13.79 -3.45 22.80
CA LYS A 206 -13.19 -4.35 23.79
C LYS A 206 -12.10 -5.26 23.21
N THR A 207 -12.20 -5.63 21.94
CA THR A 207 -11.24 -6.52 21.27
C THR A 207 -9.96 -5.80 20.85
N ALA A 208 -10.01 -4.49 20.65
CA ALA A 208 -8.85 -3.71 20.19
C ALA A 208 -7.85 -3.46 21.34
N PRO A 209 -6.55 -3.77 21.17
CA PRO A 209 -5.52 -3.49 22.17
C PRO A 209 -5.12 -2.00 22.13
N TRP A 210 -6.03 -1.08 22.47
CA TRP A 210 -5.86 0.36 22.23
C TRP A 210 -4.52 0.94 22.66
N VAL A 211 -4.09 0.69 23.91
CA VAL A 211 -2.87 1.28 24.45
C VAL A 211 -1.63 0.74 23.72
N LEU A 212 -1.43 -0.57 23.75
CA LEU A 212 -0.25 -1.21 23.14
C LEU A 212 -0.27 -1.11 21.61
N GLY A 213 -1.45 -1.15 21.01
CA GLY A 213 -1.67 -1.00 19.59
C GLY A 213 -1.32 0.40 19.09
N VAL A 214 -1.79 1.45 19.75
CA VAL A 214 -1.41 2.82 19.39
C VAL A 214 0.09 3.02 19.56
N ILE A 215 0.68 2.55 20.67
CA ILE A 215 2.14 2.59 20.87
C ILE A 215 2.86 1.88 19.71
N LEU A 216 2.35 0.73 19.26
CA LEU A 216 2.93 -0.02 18.14
C LEU A 216 2.87 0.77 16.82
N SER A 217 1.71 1.34 16.45
CA SER A 217 1.58 2.17 15.25
C SER A 217 2.50 3.39 15.28
N LEU A 218 2.61 4.04 16.43
CA LEU A 218 3.48 5.20 16.62
C LEU A 218 4.95 4.81 16.53
N THR A 219 5.35 3.70 17.14
CA THR A 219 6.73 3.19 17.07
C THR A 219 7.14 2.84 15.63
N ILE A 220 6.20 2.35 14.81
CA ILE A 220 6.46 2.08 13.40
C ILE A 220 6.65 3.38 12.61
N SER A 221 5.77 4.37 12.82
CA SER A 221 5.69 5.54 11.93
C SER A 221 6.47 6.77 12.41
N ILE A 222 6.32 7.15 13.68
CA ILE A 222 6.84 8.41 14.23
C ILE A 222 8.37 8.55 14.13
N PRO A 223 9.20 7.50 14.33
CA PRO A 223 10.64 7.67 14.25
C PRO A 223 11.09 8.28 12.91
N TRP A 224 10.49 7.85 11.80
CA TRP A 224 10.83 8.42 10.50
C TRP A 224 10.35 9.88 10.36
N TYR A 225 9.10 10.17 10.73
CA TYR A 225 8.55 11.54 10.69
C TYR A 225 9.40 12.52 11.50
N TYR A 226 9.88 12.09 12.67
CA TYR A 226 10.78 12.88 13.50
C TYR A 226 12.13 13.10 12.83
N LEU A 227 12.76 12.03 12.34
CA LEU A 227 14.09 12.10 11.73
C LEU A 227 14.11 12.90 10.42
N VAL A 228 13.07 12.80 9.59
CA VAL A 228 12.98 13.57 8.34
C VAL A 228 12.78 15.05 8.63
N GLU A 229 11.99 15.42 9.64
CA GLU A 229 11.85 16.83 10.04
C GLU A 229 13.16 17.42 10.58
N LEU A 230 13.91 16.65 11.37
CA LEU A 230 15.22 17.08 11.86
C LEU A 230 16.24 17.30 10.73
N ARG A 231 16.22 16.45 9.69
CA ARG A 231 17.19 16.52 8.58
C ARG A 231 16.73 17.40 7.42
N SER A 232 15.43 17.63 7.29
CA SER A 232 14.81 18.44 6.24
C SER A 232 13.65 19.24 6.84
N PRO A 233 13.96 20.31 7.60
CA PRO A 233 12.94 21.09 8.31
C PRO A 233 11.88 21.65 7.37
N GLY A 234 10.61 21.61 7.81
CA GLY A 234 9.45 22.02 7.03
C GLY A 234 8.75 20.87 6.29
N PHE A 235 9.28 19.64 6.35
CA PHE A 235 8.62 18.45 5.80
C PHE A 235 7.21 18.27 6.40
N ILE A 236 7.06 18.30 7.72
CA ILE A 236 5.77 18.06 8.39
C ILE A 236 4.75 19.12 7.97
N ASN A 237 5.15 20.39 7.93
CA ASN A 237 4.26 21.47 7.51
C ASN A 237 3.82 21.28 6.06
N TYR A 238 4.76 20.97 5.15
CA TYR A 238 4.43 20.72 3.75
C TYR A 238 3.53 19.49 3.58
N PHE A 239 3.93 18.34 4.13
CA PHE A 239 3.30 17.06 3.86
C PHE A 239 1.99 16.88 4.64
N ILE A 240 1.95 17.23 5.93
CA ILE A 240 0.73 17.07 6.72
C ILE A 240 -0.23 18.22 6.43
N VAL A 241 0.20 19.48 6.58
CA VAL A 241 -0.71 20.62 6.42
C VAL A 241 -1.01 20.87 4.94
N GLY A 242 0.03 21.04 4.12
CA GLY A 242 -0.12 21.33 2.70
C GLY A 242 -0.84 20.21 1.93
N GLU A 243 -0.26 19.01 1.90
CA GLU A 243 -0.74 17.94 1.02
C GLU A 243 -2.04 17.25 1.49
N HIS A 244 -2.40 17.32 2.78
CA HIS A 244 -3.60 16.65 3.33
C HIS A 244 -4.71 17.59 3.80
N PHE A 245 -4.42 18.84 4.16
CA PHE A 245 -5.46 19.81 4.52
C PHE A 245 -5.63 20.85 3.42
N GLU A 246 -4.59 21.65 3.14
CA GLU A 246 -4.68 22.74 2.17
C GLU A 246 -5.09 22.26 0.77
N ARG A 247 -4.53 21.13 0.31
CA ARG A 247 -4.90 20.56 -1.00
C ARG A 247 -6.40 20.31 -1.15
N PHE A 248 -7.10 19.93 -0.07
CA PHE A 248 -8.51 19.57 -0.12
C PHE A 248 -9.45 20.72 0.25
N PHE A 249 -9.04 21.57 1.19
CA PHE A 249 -9.90 22.62 1.74
C PHE A 249 -9.61 24.02 1.18
N ASN A 250 -8.44 24.24 0.58
CA ASN A 250 -8.05 25.53 0.04
C ASN A 250 -8.00 25.51 -1.49
N SER A 251 -8.92 26.25 -2.11
CA SER A 251 -9.00 26.34 -3.57
C SER A 251 -7.76 27.01 -4.20
N GLU A 252 -7.08 27.88 -3.46
CA GLU A 252 -5.97 28.71 -3.92
C GLU A 252 -4.60 28.06 -3.68
N TRP A 253 -4.55 26.87 -3.06
CA TRP A 253 -3.30 26.18 -2.79
C TRP A 253 -2.57 25.82 -4.09
N GLN A 254 -1.48 26.55 -4.38
CA GLN A 254 -0.56 26.31 -5.50
C GLN A 254 0.66 25.48 -5.08
N GLY A 255 0.67 24.95 -3.85
CA GLY A 255 1.84 24.41 -3.18
C GLY A 255 2.28 23.01 -3.59
N ASP A 256 1.79 22.44 -4.69
CA ASP A 256 2.29 21.15 -5.17
C ASP A 256 3.65 21.37 -5.85
N LYS A 257 4.73 21.09 -5.11
CA LYS A 257 6.11 21.26 -5.60
C LYS A 257 6.47 20.32 -6.75
N TYR A 258 5.67 19.28 -7.00
CA TYR A 258 6.05 18.17 -7.87
C TYR A 258 4.96 17.83 -8.91
N GLY A 259 3.93 18.67 -9.08
CA GLY A 259 2.85 18.51 -10.05
C GLY A 259 1.86 19.68 -10.03
N PHE A 260 0.91 19.72 -10.97
CA PHE A 260 -0.16 20.71 -10.98
C PHE A 260 -1.45 20.08 -10.46
N ALA A 261 -1.96 20.54 -9.32
CA ALA A 261 -3.19 19.99 -8.73
C ALA A 261 -4.46 20.31 -9.54
N LYS A 262 -4.45 21.31 -10.45
CA LYS A 262 -5.67 21.89 -11.04
C LYS A 262 -5.51 22.39 -12.48
N GLN A 263 -4.97 21.57 -13.37
CA GLN A 263 -5.24 21.73 -14.81
C GLN A 263 -5.97 20.50 -15.33
N GLN A 264 -7.24 20.34 -14.93
CA GLN A 264 -8.18 19.60 -15.75
C GLN A 264 -9.00 20.63 -16.54
N PRO A 265 -9.09 20.52 -17.88
CA PRO A 265 -10.16 21.19 -18.60
C PRO A 265 -11.50 20.67 -18.07
N PHE A 266 -12.51 21.52 -17.97
CA PHE A 266 -13.86 21.09 -17.61
C PHE A 266 -14.35 20.06 -18.64
N GLY A 267 -14.52 18.80 -18.22
CA GLY A 267 -15.26 17.78 -18.99
C GLY A 267 -14.43 16.75 -19.74
N ILE A 268 -13.59 15.97 -19.04
CA ILE A 268 -13.19 14.61 -19.47
C ILE A 268 -13.51 13.65 -18.34
#